data_AF-A0A8T4LKE6-F1
#
_entry.id   AF-A0A8T4LKE6-F1
#
_cell.length_a   1.000
_cell.length_b   1.000
_cell.length_c   1.000
_cell.angle_alpha   90.00
_cell.angle_beta   90.00
_cell.angle_gamma   90.00
#
_symmetry.space_group_name_H-M   'P 1'
#
loop_
_entity.id
_entity.type
_entity.pdbx_description
1 polymer ?
#
loop_
_entity_poly.entity_id
_entity_poly.type
_entity_poly.pdbx_seq_one_letter_code
_entity_poly.pdbx_strand_id
1 'polypeptide(L)'
;MSLINDILDKQLVQLPSEIKFCKKCVVSNQRPRIVFDEESVCGGCKFRYLKNEAINWGEREQMLQELCNQYRRNDGSFDVVVPGSGGKDSAMVSHVLKHKYKMHPLTVTWAPFEYTPIGYKNFRNFVKAGFVNLMAWPNAKLHRKLSRIAFEVMGDAWQPFAFGQYAYAFHIAQKFDIKLVFFGENGEAEYSGDPRVFNLRGMPFEIWTEQYFKGATIDDLIKVGLEKTKYLTKEDIDEADLIFYRPPKVDKLKKSGIEFHWFAYYHKWIPQENYYYAVENTGFEANPNGRSEGTYSKYASLDDQLDGFHYYLAFIKFGIGRCTSDAAHEVRDGHITREEGVSLVKRYDGEFPREWFKVFLDYLDISEEQFWMTINKFRSPRIWKRVNGEWRLKSAVYDLDGTSKEVPIYASSIPAENKAIANKLYDKSKVYDEE
;
A
#
# COMPACT_ATOMS: atom_id res chain seq x y z
N MET A 1 -5.09 26.46 -17.02
CA MET A 1 -4.73 25.78 -15.76
C MET A 1 -3.32 25.25 -15.89
N SER A 2 -2.48 25.40 -14.86
CA SER A 2 -1.11 24.88 -14.84
C SER A 2 -1.09 23.65 -13.93
N LEU A 3 -0.67 22.50 -14.47
CA LEU A 3 -0.26 21.37 -13.64
C LEU A 3 1.04 21.72 -12.90
N ILE A 4 1.24 21.13 -11.73
CA ILE A 4 2.55 21.13 -11.09
C ILE A 4 3.46 20.19 -11.88
N ASN A 5 4.62 20.64 -12.33
CA ASN A 5 5.52 19.81 -13.13
C ASN A 5 6.44 18.93 -12.27
N ASP A 6 6.72 19.33 -11.03
CA ASP A 6 7.54 18.61 -10.07
C ASP A 6 7.07 17.16 -9.87
N ILE A 7 8.01 16.21 -9.75
CA ILE A 7 7.77 14.80 -9.43
C ILE A 7 8.55 14.46 -8.16
N LEU A 8 7.84 14.15 -7.08
CA LEU A 8 8.45 13.77 -5.80
C LEU A 8 8.61 12.26 -5.61
N ASP A 9 7.89 11.44 -6.39
CA ASP A 9 8.05 9.98 -6.34
C ASP A 9 9.40 9.56 -6.93
N LYS A 10 10.38 9.29 -6.05
CA LYS A 10 11.76 8.93 -6.42
C LYS A 10 11.87 7.50 -6.95
N GLN A 11 10.81 6.70 -6.88
CA GLN A 11 10.83 5.32 -7.38
C GLN A 11 10.78 5.29 -8.91
N LEU A 12 10.16 6.30 -9.54
CA LEU A 12 9.95 6.35 -10.99
C LEU A 12 11.26 6.41 -11.80
N VAL A 13 12.29 7.05 -11.24
CA VAL A 13 13.59 7.21 -11.93
C VAL A 13 14.46 5.96 -11.85
N GLN A 14 14.13 5.01 -10.98
CA GLN A 14 14.92 3.79 -10.75
C GLN A 14 14.42 2.60 -11.59
N LEU A 15 13.35 2.78 -12.36
CA LEU A 15 12.72 1.68 -13.11
C LEU A 15 13.56 1.27 -14.32
N PRO A 16 13.74 -0.04 -14.57
CA PRO A 16 14.49 -0.52 -15.74
C PRO A 16 13.76 -0.18 -17.04
N SER A 17 14.53 0.10 -18.10
CA SER A 17 13.98 0.41 -19.43
C SER A 17 13.32 -0.80 -20.10
N GLU A 18 13.90 -1.98 -19.94
CA GLU A 18 13.36 -3.25 -20.44
C GLU A 18 12.34 -3.83 -19.46
N ILE A 19 11.12 -4.08 -19.92
CA ILE A 19 10.04 -4.66 -19.11
C ILE A 19 10.15 -6.19 -19.15
N LYS A 20 10.31 -6.81 -17.98
CA LYS A 20 10.38 -8.26 -17.78
C LYS A 20 9.35 -8.72 -16.77
N PHE A 21 8.91 -9.97 -16.89
CA PHE A 21 7.98 -10.60 -15.96
C PHE A 21 8.61 -11.83 -15.33
N CYS A 22 8.26 -12.09 -14.08
CA CYS A 22 8.75 -13.26 -13.36
C CYS A 22 8.28 -14.55 -14.05
N LYS A 23 9.18 -15.53 -14.19
CA LYS A 23 8.83 -16.86 -14.72
C LYS A 23 8.01 -17.72 -13.76
N LYS A 24 8.03 -17.42 -12.46
CA LYS A 24 7.37 -18.21 -11.41
C LYS A 24 6.05 -17.62 -10.91
N CYS A 25 5.85 -16.31 -11.04
CA CYS A 25 4.59 -15.63 -10.72
C CYS A 25 4.22 -14.66 -11.85
N VAL A 26 3.46 -13.59 -11.56
CA VAL A 26 3.00 -12.62 -12.57
C VAL A 26 3.58 -11.22 -12.43
N VAL A 27 4.45 -10.98 -11.43
CA VAL A 27 5.00 -9.64 -11.17
C VAL A 27 5.98 -9.17 -12.25
N SER A 28 5.96 -7.87 -12.53
CA SER A 28 6.88 -7.19 -13.45
C SER A 28 8.10 -6.62 -12.72
N ASN A 29 9.22 -6.48 -13.42
CA ASN A 29 10.40 -5.73 -12.96
C ASN A 29 10.17 -4.21 -12.86
N GLN A 30 9.00 -3.74 -13.29
CA GLN A 30 8.54 -2.36 -13.06
C GLN A 30 8.01 -2.12 -11.64
N ARG A 31 7.91 -3.17 -10.81
CA ARG A 31 7.65 -3.00 -9.38
C ARG A 31 8.84 -2.27 -8.73
N PRO A 32 8.63 -1.18 -7.97
CA PRO A 32 9.73 -0.50 -7.29
C PRO A 32 10.59 -1.42 -6.41
N ARG A 33 11.92 -1.24 -6.48
CA ARG A 33 12.96 -1.97 -5.70
C ARG A 33 13.07 -3.48 -5.94
N ILE A 34 12.26 -4.04 -6.84
CA ILE A 34 12.31 -5.48 -7.13
C ILE A 34 13.66 -5.87 -7.73
N VAL A 35 14.17 -7.03 -7.32
CA VAL A 35 15.36 -7.64 -7.91
C VAL A 35 14.98 -8.94 -8.61
N PHE A 36 15.46 -9.10 -9.83
CA PHE A 36 15.37 -10.33 -10.62
C PHE A 36 16.74 -10.99 -10.67
N ASP A 37 16.77 -12.31 -10.73
CA ASP A 37 17.99 -13.05 -11.01
C ASP A 37 18.19 -13.30 -12.51
N GLU A 38 19.29 -13.99 -12.83
CA GLU A 38 19.67 -14.36 -14.19
C GLU A 38 18.63 -15.28 -14.87
N GLU A 39 17.87 -16.05 -14.08
CA GLU A 39 16.80 -16.92 -14.58
C GLU A 39 15.46 -16.20 -14.79
N SER A 40 15.38 -14.90 -14.49
CA SER A 40 14.16 -14.08 -14.50
C SER A 40 13.13 -14.46 -13.42
N VAL A 41 13.61 -14.83 -12.24
CA VAL A 41 12.81 -15.06 -11.03
C VAL A 41 12.95 -13.88 -10.07
N CYS A 42 11.82 -13.33 -9.63
CA CYS A 42 11.82 -12.20 -8.71
C CYS A 42 12.20 -12.60 -7.27
N GLY A 43 12.69 -11.61 -6.51
CA GLY A 43 13.06 -11.78 -5.11
C GLY A 43 11.97 -12.40 -4.24
N GLY A 44 10.69 -12.03 -4.41
CA GLY A 44 9.62 -12.62 -3.59
C GLY A 44 9.38 -14.10 -3.89
N CYS A 45 9.58 -14.57 -5.13
CA CYS A 45 9.53 -16.01 -5.43
C CYS A 45 10.70 -16.76 -4.80
N LYS A 46 11.90 -16.15 -4.77
CA LYS A 46 13.04 -16.72 -4.03
C LYS A 46 12.77 -16.77 -2.53
N PHE A 47 12.19 -15.71 -1.99
CA PHE A 47 11.84 -15.67 -0.57
C PHE A 47 10.78 -16.72 -0.22
N ARG A 48 9.80 -16.97 -1.11
CA ARG A 48 8.83 -18.05 -0.92
C ARG A 48 9.51 -19.42 -0.81
N TYR A 49 10.54 -19.70 -1.61
CA TYR A 49 11.33 -20.92 -1.45
C TYR A 49 11.98 -20.99 -0.06
N LEU A 50 12.65 -19.92 0.38
CA LEU A 50 13.23 -19.85 1.73
C LEU A 50 12.17 -20.06 2.83
N LYS A 51 10.99 -19.45 2.67
CA LYS A 51 9.84 -19.53 3.58
C LYS A 51 9.32 -20.95 3.77
N ASN A 52 9.42 -21.79 2.74
CA ASN A 52 8.93 -23.17 2.77
C ASN A 52 10.01 -24.18 3.14
N GLU A 53 11.24 -24.01 2.62
CA GLU A 53 12.28 -25.04 2.69
C GLU A 53 13.34 -24.78 3.77
N ALA A 54 13.55 -23.51 4.16
CA ALA A 54 14.66 -23.12 5.03
C ALA A 54 14.22 -22.56 6.38
N ILE A 55 13.08 -21.88 6.47
CA ILE A 55 12.60 -21.30 7.73
C ILE A 55 11.94 -22.38 8.59
N ASN A 56 12.51 -22.64 9.76
CA ASN A 56 11.87 -23.44 10.80
C ASN A 56 10.82 -22.61 11.55
N TRP A 57 9.55 -22.80 11.22
CA TRP A 57 8.44 -22.07 11.86
C TRP A 57 8.25 -22.42 13.34
N GLY A 58 8.68 -23.61 13.78
CA GLY A 58 8.66 -23.97 15.21
C GLY A 58 9.68 -23.18 16.02
N GLU A 59 10.86 -22.93 15.45
CA GLU A 59 11.87 -22.05 16.06
C GLU A 59 11.38 -20.60 16.08
N ARG A 60 10.81 -20.11 14.97
CA ARG A 60 10.19 -18.78 14.89
C ARG A 60 9.11 -18.57 15.96
N GLU A 61 8.27 -19.57 16.18
CA GLU A 61 7.25 -19.59 17.22
C GLU A 61 7.87 -19.49 18.63
N GLN A 62 8.94 -20.24 18.91
CA GLN A 62 9.65 -20.17 20.19
C GLN A 62 10.26 -18.78 20.42
N MET A 63 10.88 -18.19 19.39
CA MET A 63 11.42 -16.83 19.47
C MET A 63 10.33 -15.80 19.80
N LEU A 64 9.12 -15.95 19.23
CA LEU A 64 7.99 -15.07 19.55
C LEU A 64 7.50 -15.28 20.99
N GLN A 65 7.44 -16.52 21.46
CA GLN A 65 7.06 -16.82 22.83
C GLN A 65 8.03 -16.17 23.83
N GLU A 66 9.34 -16.24 23.58
CA GLU A 66 10.37 -15.60 24.39
C GLU A 66 10.24 -14.08 24.37
N LEU A 67 10.09 -13.49 23.19
CA LEU A 67 9.88 -12.04 23.02
C LEU A 67 8.64 -11.58 23.78
N CYS A 68 7.51 -12.27 23.63
CA CYS A 68 6.29 -11.97 24.38
C CYS A 68 6.53 -12.10 25.88
N ASN A 69 7.20 -13.15 26.37
CA ASN A 69 7.49 -13.31 27.79
C ASN A 69 8.36 -12.18 28.36
N GLN A 70 9.29 -11.64 27.58
CA GLN A 70 10.12 -10.51 27.97
C GLN A 70 9.33 -9.22 28.21
N TYR A 71 8.32 -8.95 27.37
CA TYR A 71 7.58 -7.68 27.40
C TYR A 71 6.21 -7.76 28.07
N ARG A 72 5.64 -8.95 28.23
CA ARG A 72 4.31 -9.14 28.82
C ARG A 72 4.24 -8.55 30.21
N ARG A 73 3.22 -7.75 30.44
CA ARG A 73 2.97 -7.15 31.75
C ARG A 73 1.93 -7.95 32.52
N ASN A 74 2.07 -7.95 33.84
CA ASN A 74 1.18 -8.63 34.79
C ASN A 74 0.44 -7.66 35.72
N ASP A 75 0.61 -6.35 35.52
CA ASP A 75 -0.04 -5.28 36.28
C ASP A 75 -1.36 -4.80 35.64
N GLY A 76 -1.74 -5.41 34.52
CA GLY A 76 -2.94 -5.05 33.75
C GLY A 76 -2.77 -3.89 32.77
N SER A 77 -1.56 -3.32 32.64
CA SER A 77 -1.27 -2.30 31.63
C SER A 77 -1.02 -2.91 30.25
N PHE A 78 -1.18 -2.10 29.20
CA PHE A 78 -0.85 -2.52 27.83
C PHE A 78 0.64 -2.80 27.68
N ASP A 79 0.98 -3.83 26.93
CA ASP A 79 2.37 -4.31 26.76
C ASP A 79 2.81 -4.41 25.29
N VAL A 80 1.89 -4.23 24.35
CA VAL A 80 2.18 -4.21 22.92
C VAL A 80 1.26 -3.24 22.17
N VAL A 81 1.82 -2.49 21.21
CA VAL A 81 1.04 -1.69 20.24
C VAL A 81 0.91 -2.46 18.93
N VAL A 82 -0.30 -2.49 18.38
CA VAL A 82 -0.59 -3.11 17.08
C VAL A 82 -1.41 -2.15 16.22
N PRO A 83 -0.97 -1.73 15.02
CA PRO A 83 -1.84 -1.03 14.08
C PRO A 83 -3.03 -1.94 13.71
N GLY A 84 -4.26 -1.45 13.94
CA GLY A 84 -5.46 -2.27 13.99
C GLY A 84 -6.68 -1.66 13.31
N SER A 85 -6.73 -1.62 11.98
CA SER A 85 -7.85 -1.05 11.21
C SER A 85 -9.13 -1.90 11.24
N GLY A 86 -9.09 -3.10 11.84
CA GLY A 86 -10.17 -4.09 11.75
C GLY A 86 -10.15 -4.90 10.46
N GLY A 87 -9.13 -4.70 9.61
CA GLY A 87 -8.80 -5.61 8.53
C GLY A 87 -8.31 -6.97 9.06
N LYS A 88 -8.45 -8.01 8.23
CA LYS A 88 -8.16 -9.41 8.57
C LYS A 88 -6.81 -9.63 9.25
N ASP A 89 -5.76 -8.97 8.76
CA ASP A 89 -4.38 -9.22 9.18
C ASP A 89 -4.15 -8.65 10.57
N SER A 90 -4.53 -7.39 10.77
CA SER A 90 -4.42 -6.75 12.08
C SER A 90 -5.31 -7.40 13.13
N ALA A 91 -6.48 -7.90 12.72
CA ALA A 91 -7.39 -8.66 13.57
C ALA A 91 -6.76 -9.98 14.02
N MET A 92 -6.15 -10.73 13.08
CA MET A 92 -5.42 -11.96 13.38
C MET A 92 -4.27 -11.70 14.35
N VAL A 93 -3.37 -10.75 14.02
CA VAL A 93 -2.20 -10.42 14.86
C VAL A 93 -2.61 -10.06 16.29
N SER A 94 -3.57 -9.12 16.42
CA SER A 94 -4.06 -8.69 17.73
C SER A 94 -4.66 -9.84 18.53
N HIS A 95 -5.45 -10.69 17.87
CA HIS A 95 -6.11 -11.82 18.52
C HIS A 95 -5.14 -12.92 18.92
N VAL A 96 -4.16 -13.26 18.08
CA VAL A 96 -3.12 -14.22 18.43
C VAL A 96 -2.29 -13.71 19.63
N LEU A 97 -1.82 -12.47 19.60
CA LEU A 97 -1.06 -11.86 20.70
C LEU A 97 -1.85 -11.89 22.02
N LYS A 98 -3.14 -11.53 21.98
CA LYS A 98 -4.01 -11.54 23.15
C LYS A 98 -4.32 -12.94 23.68
N HIS A 99 -4.80 -13.84 22.82
CA HIS A 99 -5.39 -15.10 23.28
C HIS A 99 -4.38 -16.23 23.38
N LYS A 100 -3.41 -16.31 22.48
CA LYS A 100 -2.35 -17.33 22.51
C LYS A 100 -1.22 -16.89 23.44
N TYR A 101 -0.68 -15.69 23.25
CA TYR A 101 0.46 -15.20 24.02
C TYR A 101 0.10 -14.37 25.24
N LYS A 102 -1.19 -14.21 25.57
CA LYS A 102 -1.64 -13.52 26.80
C LYS A 102 -1.09 -12.10 26.95
N MET A 103 -0.81 -11.44 25.84
CA MET A 103 -0.42 -10.03 25.80
C MET A 103 -1.66 -9.15 25.97
N HIS A 104 -1.44 -7.88 26.31
CA HIS A 104 -2.44 -6.82 26.41
C HIS A 104 -2.24 -5.81 25.27
N PRO A 105 -2.77 -6.10 24.06
CA PRO A 105 -2.61 -5.21 22.92
C PRO A 105 -3.40 -3.91 23.08
N LEU A 106 -2.73 -2.78 22.87
CA LEU A 106 -3.32 -1.50 22.54
C LEU A 106 -3.34 -1.36 21.02
N THR A 107 -4.51 -1.49 20.42
CA THR A 107 -4.61 -1.34 18.97
C THR A 107 -4.76 0.14 18.59
N VAL A 108 -4.20 0.53 17.45
CA VAL A 108 -4.19 1.93 17.00
C VAL A 108 -4.55 2.04 15.53
N THR A 109 -5.34 3.05 15.18
CA THR A 109 -5.79 3.24 13.79
C THR A 109 -5.60 4.70 13.39
N TRP A 110 -4.84 4.91 12.33
CA TRP A 110 -4.91 6.15 11.57
C TRP A 110 -6.10 6.05 10.62
N ALA A 111 -7.09 6.91 10.77
CA ALA A 111 -8.34 6.79 10.03
C ALA A 111 -8.11 6.92 8.51
N PRO A 112 -8.81 6.12 7.69
CA PRO A 112 -8.77 6.24 6.24
C PRO A 112 -9.36 7.57 5.78
N PHE A 113 -9.28 7.82 4.48
CA PHE A 113 -9.87 9.01 3.85
C PHE A 113 -11.37 9.07 4.11
N GLU A 114 -12.06 8.00 3.74
CA GLU A 114 -13.48 7.79 3.98
C GLU A 114 -13.75 6.30 4.14
N TYR A 115 -14.48 5.91 5.18
CA TYR A 115 -14.76 4.50 5.40
C TYR A 115 -15.74 3.94 4.36
N THR A 116 -15.49 2.74 3.84
CA THR A 116 -16.58 1.98 3.20
C THR A 116 -17.55 1.46 4.28
N PRO A 117 -18.83 1.19 3.94
CA PRO A 117 -19.78 0.60 4.89
C PRO A 117 -19.29 -0.73 5.50
N ILE A 118 -18.72 -1.62 4.68
CA ILE A 118 -18.20 -2.93 5.15
C ILE A 118 -16.92 -2.75 5.97
N GLY A 119 -16.04 -1.83 5.56
CA GLY A 119 -14.84 -1.46 6.29
C GLY A 119 -15.13 -1.01 7.72
N TYR A 120 -16.05 -0.05 7.86
CA TYR A 120 -16.49 0.44 9.16
C TYR A 120 -17.17 -0.64 10.00
N LYS A 121 -17.97 -1.50 9.37
CA LYS A 121 -18.59 -2.65 10.04
C LYS A 121 -17.53 -3.60 10.60
N ASN A 122 -16.53 -3.96 9.81
CA ASN A 122 -15.42 -4.83 10.23
C ASN A 122 -14.61 -4.21 11.37
N PHE A 123 -14.30 -2.91 11.29
CA PHE A 123 -13.67 -2.18 12.40
C PHE A 123 -14.49 -2.28 13.70
N ARG A 124 -15.81 -2.06 13.64
CA ARG A 124 -16.67 -2.17 14.81
C ARG A 124 -16.78 -3.59 15.33
N ASN A 125 -16.81 -4.59 14.45
CA ASN A 125 -16.82 -6.01 14.84
C ASN A 125 -15.52 -6.38 15.55
N PHE A 126 -14.38 -5.91 15.06
CA PHE A 126 -13.08 -6.06 15.71
C PHE A 126 -13.08 -5.48 17.13
N VAL A 127 -13.59 -4.26 17.33
CA VAL A 127 -13.72 -3.68 18.69
C VAL A 127 -14.67 -4.50 19.57
N LYS A 128 -15.82 -4.93 19.04
CA LYS A 128 -16.79 -5.77 19.75
C LYS A 128 -16.26 -7.16 20.11
N ALA A 129 -15.27 -7.67 19.37
CA ALA A 129 -14.56 -8.90 19.70
C ALA A 129 -13.61 -8.73 20.92
N GLY A 130 -13.61 -7.55 21.55
CA GLY A 130 -12.94 -7.31 22.83
C GLY A 130 -11.57 -6.65 22.69
N PHE A 131 -11.33 -5.88 21.63
CA PHE A 131 -10.08 -5.14 21.42
C PHE A 131 -10.25 -3.66 21.72
N VAL A 132 -9.32 -3.10 22.49
CA VAL A 132 -9.22 -1.65 22.71
C VAL A 132 -8.55 -1.03 21.50
N ASN A 133 -9.14 0.02 20.94
CA ASN A 133 -8.60 0.75 19.79
C ASN A 133 -8.56 2.25 20.05
N LEU A 134 -7.43 2.88 19.74
CA LEU A 134 -7.30 4.32 19.63
C LEU A 134 -7.32 4.72 18.15
N MET A 135 -8.41 5.35 17.72
CA MET A 135 -8.53 5.88 16.36
C MET A 135 -8.20 7.37 16.35
N ALA A 136 -7.27 7.78 15.49
CA ALA A 136 -6.96 9.17 15.22
C ALA A 136 -7.44 9.56 13.83
N TRP A 137 -8.25 10.61 13.78
CA TRP A 137 -8.62 11.29 12.55
C TRP A 137 -7.66 12.46 12.33
N PRO A 138 -7.03 12.59 11.15
CA PRO A 138 -6.31 13.82 10.82
C PRO A 138 -7.26 15.01 10.75
N ASN A 139 -6.70 16.23 10.88
CA ASN A 139 -7.40 17.43 10.43
C ASN A 139 -7.78 17.28 8.95
N ALA A 140 -9.08 17.06 8.69
CA ALA A 140 -9.59 16.72 7.37
C ALA A 140 -9.33 17.82 6.33
N LYS A 141 -9.29 19.10 6.73
CA LYS A 141 -8.98 20.21 5.81
C LYS A 141 -7.54 20.15 5.33
N LEU A 142 -6.61 19.92 6.25
CA LEU A 142 -5.19 19.79 5.93
C LEU A 142 -4.94 18.48 5.16
N HIS A 143 -5.50 17.35 5.61
CA HIS A 143 -5.31 16.05 4.96
C HIS A 143 -5.77 16.05 3.50
N ARG A 144 -6.94 16.65 3.23
CA ARG A 144 -7.46 16.89 1.88
C ARG A 144 -6.45 17.62 0.99
N LYS A 145 -5.92 18.75 1.46
CA LYS A 145 -4.96 19.57 0.69
C LYS A 145 -3.67 18.81 0.42
N LEU A 146 -3.12 18.14 1.44
CA LEU A 146 -1.93 17.30 1.30
C LEU A 146 -2.14 16.17 0.29
N SER A 147 -3.31 15.53 0.33
CA SER A 147 -3.64 14.41 -0.56
C SER A 147 -3.79 14.85 -2.00
N ARG A 148 -4.36 16.05 -2.23
CA ARG A 148 -4.39 16.66 -3.56
C ARG A 148 -2.98 16.93 -4.09
N ILE A 149 -2.11 17.49 -3.26
CA ILE A 149 -0.71 17.75 -3.66
C ILE A 149 -0.03 16.42 -3.98
N ALA A 150 -0.18 15.39 -3.13
CA ALA A 150 0.40 14.08 -3.34
C ALA A 150 -0.09 13.42 -4.64
N PHE A 151 -1.38 13.55 -4.95
CA PHE A 151 -1.93 13.13 -6.23
C PHE A 151 -1.24 13.85 -7.41
N GLU A 152 -1.09 15.18 -7.34
CA GLU A 152 -0.51 16.01 -8.40
C GLU A 152 1.00 15.79 -8.62
N VAL A 153 1.77 15.49 -7.56
CA VAL A 153 3.25 15.46 -7.62
C VAL A 153 3.87 14.08 -7.40
N MET A 154 3.10 13.10 -6.89
CA MET A 154 3.55 11.72 -6.69
C MET A 154 2.71 10.71 -7.47
N GLY A 155 1.58 11.14 -8.03
CA GLY A 155 0.65 10.25 -8.71
C GLY A 155 0.10 9.24 -7.72
N ASP A 156 -0.14 9.66 -6.48
CA ASP A 156 -0.76 8.84 -5.44
C ASP A 156 -1.32 9.74 -4.33
N ALA A 157 -2.64 9.88 -4.28
CA ALA A 157 -3.32 10.66 -3.26
C ALA A 157 -3.10 10.11 -1.85
N TRP A 158 -2.78 8.81 -1.73
CA TRP A 158 -2.72 8.07 -0.47
C TRP A 158 -1.44 8.33 0.34
N GLN A 159 -0.46 9.05 -0.23
CA GLN A 159 0.83 9.26 0.42
C GLN A 159 0.74 9.90 1.82
N PRO A 160 -0.09 10.94 2.07
CA PRO A 160 -0.22 11.51 3.40
C PRO A 160 -0.80 10.53 4.42
N PHE A 161 -1.67 9.61 3.99
CA PHE A 161 -2.15 8.54 4.85
C PHE A 161 -1.02 7.58 5.22
N ALA A 162 -0.16 7.19 4.28
CA ALA A 162 1.00 6.32 4.56
C ALA A 162 1.92 6.92 5.64
N PHE A 163 2.15 8.24 5.62
CA PHE A 163 2.91 8.94 6.66
C PHE A 163 2.29 8.76 8.05
N GLY A 164 0.99 9.04 8.17
CA GLY A 164 0.23 8.93 9.41
C GLY A 164 0.12 7.50 9.92
N GLN A 165 -0.25 6.57 9.03
CA GLN A 165 -0.40 5.16 9.32
C GLN A 165 0.86 4.56 9.94
N TYR A 166 2.03 4.90 9.39
CA TYR A 166 3.30 4.41 9.92
C TYR A 166 3.67 5.07 11.25
N ALA A 167 3.66 6.40 11.30
CA ALA A 167 4.19 7.13 12.44
C ALA A 167 3.31 7.05 13.70
N TYR A 168 1.98 6.98 13.54
CA TYR A 168 1.04 7.05 14.66
C TYR A 168 1.29 5.97 15.72
N ALA A 169 1.56 4.72 15.30
CA ALA A 169 1.82 3.62 16.23
C ALA A 169 3.02 3.88 17.15
N PHE A 170 4.09 4.44 16.61
CA PHE A 170 5.30 4.74 17.38
C PHE A 170 5.11 5.93 18.34
N HIS A 171 4.30 6.92 17.96
CA HIS A 171 3.90 8.00 18.87
C HIS A 171 3.09 7.47 20.04
N ILE A 172 2.13 6.56 19.79
CA ILE A 172 1.32 5.96 20.85
C ILE A 172 2.19 5.07 21.75
N ALA A 173 3.06 4.24 21.17
CA ALA A 173 4.00 3.42 21.93
C ALA A 173 4.85 4.27 22.88
N GLN A 174 5.38 5.40 22.40
CA GLN A 174 6.14 6.33 23.25
C GLN A 174 5.28 6.99 24.35
N LYS A 175 4.04 7.40 24.03
CA LYS A 175 3.16 8.07 25.00
C LYS A 175 2.66 7.16 26.12
N PHE A 176 2.44 5.88 25.82
CA PHE A 176 2.00 4.87 26.79
C PHE A 176 3.16 4.08 27.41
N ASP A 177 4.40 4.45 27.08
CA ASP A 177 5.61 3.75 27.48
C ASP A 177 5.60 2.24 27.14
N ILE A 178 5.04 1.88 25.98
CA ILE A 178 4.97 0.51 25.49
C ILE A 178 6.19 0.25 24.61
N LYS A 179 6.98 -0.77 24.95
CA LYS A 179 8.27 -1.04 24.31
C LYS A 179 8.18 -1.93 23.07
N LEU A 180 7.05 -2.61 22.86
CA LEU A 180 6.89 -3.55 21.76
C LEU A 180 5.84 -3.06 20.77
N VAL A 181 6.20 -2.95 19.50
CA VAL A 181 5.30 -2.60 18.39
C VAL A 181 5.32 -3.71 17.35
N PHE A 182 4.16 -4.28 17.05
CA PHE A 182 4.00 -5.26 15.98
C PHE A 182 3.24 -4.66 14.80
N PHE A 183 3.80 -4.78 13.60
CA PHE A 183 3.03 -4.68 12.35
C PHE A 183 2.79 -6.09 11.81
N GLY A 184 1.85 -6.24 10.88
CA GLY A 184 1.51 -7.54 10.28
C GLY A 184 2.61 -8.08 9.37
N GLU A 185 2.50 -7.79 8.09
CA GLU A 185 3.37 -8.29 7.04
C GLU A 185 4.58 -7.40 6.77
N ASN A 186 5.70 -8.01 6.42
CA ASN A 186 6.78 -7.30 5.75
C ASN A 186 6.42 -7.13 4.27
N GLY A 187 5.89 -5.96 3.89
CA GLY A 187 5.42 -5.69 2.53
C GLY A 187 6.50 -5.84 1.44
N GLU A 188 7.78 -5.59 1.78
CA GLU A 188 8.87 -5.84 0.84
C GLU A 188 8.99 -7.35 0.56
N ALA A 189 8.93 -8.19 1.59
CA ALA A 189 9.03 -9.64 1.45
C ALA A 189 7.82 -10.25 0.73
N GLU A 190 6.62 -9.92 1.19
CA GLU A 190 5.39 -10.59 0.74
C GLU A 190 4.97 -10.15 -0.65
N TYR A 191 5.39 -8.96 -1.12
CA TYR A 191 5.00 -8.44 -2.42
C TYR A 191 6.17 -8.28 -3.41
N SER A 192 7.38 -8.74 -3.11
CA SER A 192 8.58 -8.68 -3.98
C SER A 192 9.21 -7.28 -4.15
N GLY A 193 9.39 -6.55 -3.05
CA GLY A 193 10.20 -5.32 -3.01
C GLY A 193 11.69 -5.61 -2.82
N ASP A 194 12.30 -4.87 -1.90
CA ASP A 194 13.73 -4.86 -1.60
C ASP A 194 14.21 -6.10 -0.81
N PRO A 195 15.01 -6.98 -1.42
CA PRO A 195 15.46 -8.23 -0.79
C PRO A 195 16.36 -8.01 0.44
N ARG A 196 16.95 -6.82 0.63
CA ARG A 196 17.82 -6.51 1.78
C ARG A 196 17.10 -6.69 3.12
N VAL A 197 15.77 -6.58 3.13
CA VAL A 197 14.97 -6.54 4.36
C VAL A 197 14.01 -7.72 4.53
N PHE A 198 14.00 -8.69 3.63
CA PHE A 198 12.95 -9.73 3.61
C PHE A 198 12.89 -10.57 4.89
N ASN A 199 14.04 -10.87 5.48
CA ASN A 199 14.14 -11.73 6.66
C ASN A 199 14.61 -10.98 7.91
N LEU A 200 14.29 -9.69 8.03
CA LEU A 200 14.56 -8.93 9.24
C LEU A 200 13.36 -9.00 10.19
N ARG A 201 13.63 -9.06 11.51
CA ARG A 201 12.59 -9.09 12.56
C ARG A 201 11.70 -7.88 12.54
N GLY A 202 12.32 -6.72 12.36
CA GLY A 202 11.68 -5.44 12.09
C GLY A 202 12.54 -4.69 11.11
N MET A 203 12.32 -3.39 11.00
CA MET A 203 12.96 -2.59 9.97
C MET A 203 13.78 -1.45 10.55
N PRO A 204 15.01 -1.21 10.04
CA PRO A 204 15.78 -0.04 10.39
C PRO A 204 14.98 1.25 10.16
N PHE A 205 14.97 2.16 11.12
CA PHE A 205 14.22 3.41 11.01
C PHE A 205 14.75 4.31 9.90
N GLU A 206 16.02 4.15 9.55
CA GLU A 206 16.76 4.97 8.59
C GLU A 206 16.30 4.76 7.13
N ILE A 207 15.73 3.60 6.81
CA ILE A 207 15.28 3.25 5.44
C ILE A 207 13.80 3.51 5.20
N TRP A 208 13.06 4.00 6.20
CA TRP A 208 11.62 4.22 6.09
C TRP A 208 11.28 5.23 4.99
N THR A 209 12.07 6.30 4.86
CA THR A 209 11.84 7.30 3.83
C THR A 209 11.95 6.71 2.43
N GLU A 210 12.96 5.85 2.21
CA GLU A 210 13.17 5.15 0.95
C GLU A 210 12.05 4.14 0.65
N GLN A 211 11.66 3.34 1.64
CA GLN A 211 10.76 2.20 1.42
C GLN A 211 9.27 2.56 1.48
N TYR A 212 8.85 3.37 2.46
CA TYR A 212 7.42 3.66 2.75
C TYR A 212 7.01 5.06 2.31
N PHE A 213 7.95 5.99 2.22
CA PHE A 213 7.66 7.39 1.89
C PHE A 213 8.04 7.75 0.45
N LYS A 214 8.37 6.74 -0.38
CA LYS A 214 8.72 6.90 -1.81
C LYS A 214 9.86 7.92 -2.05
N GLY A 215 10.74 8.08 -1.07
CA GLY A 215 11.85 9.03 -1.11
C GLY A 215 11.50 10.49 -0.83
N ALA A 216 10.27 10.80 -0.39
CA ALA A 216 9.83 12.16 -0.06
C ALA A 216 9.07 12.21 1.26
N THR A 217 9.39 13.17 2.11
CA THR A 217 8.74 13.36 3.42
C THR A 217 7.48 14.24 3.31
N ILE A 218 6.74 14.33 4.42
CA ILE A 218 5.64 15.30 4.53
C ILE A 218 6.12 16.75 4.36
N ASP A 219 7.35 17.06 4.79
CA ASP A 219 7.92 18.41 4.69
C ASP A 219 8.23 18.77 3.24
N ASP A 220 8.70 17.81 2.43
CA ASP A 220 8.87 18.00 0.98
C ASP A 220 7.54 18.28 0.29
N LEU A 221 6.48 17.56 0.70
CA LEU A 221 5.13 17.73 0.16
C LEU A 221 4.56 19.11 0.52
N ILE A 222 4.72 19.54 1.77
CA ILE A 222 4.30 20.86 2.25
C ILE A 222 5.04 21.95 1.50
N LYS A 223 6.37 21.82 1.34
CA LYS A 223 7.19 22.78 0.62
C LYS A 223 6.66 22.98 -0.80
N VAL A 224 6.45 21.89 -1.54
CA VAL A 224 5.88 21.97 -2.89
C VAL A 224 4.48 22.56 -2.88
N GLY A 225 3.64 22.20 -1.90
CA GLY A 225 2.31 22.77 -1.71
C GLY A 225 2.33 24.29 -1.56
N LEU A 226 3.19 24.81 -0.69
CA LEU A 226 3.33 26.25 -0.41
C LEU A 226 3.95 27.02 -1.59
N GLU A 227 4.90 26.42 -2.30
CA GLU A 227 5.64 27.07 -3.40
C GLU A 227 4.90 27.01 -4.75
N LYS A 228 4.15 25.94 -5.01
CA LYS A 228 3.62 25.63 -6.35
C LYS A 228 2.10 25.70 -6.44
N THR A 229 1.39 25.88 -5.32
CA THR A 229 -0.08 25.90 -5.29
C THR A 229 -0.61 27.20 -4.68
N LYS A 230 -1.90 27.44 -4.87
CA LYS A 230 -2.63 28.56 -4.24
C LYS A 230 -3.60 28.10 -3.16
N TYR A 231 -3.80 26.79 -3.03
CA TYR A 231 -4.83 26.21 -2.16
C TYR A 231 -4.27 25.69 -0.84
N LEU A 232 -2.95 25.54 -0.69
CA LEU A 232 -2.27 25.39 0.59
C LEU A 232 -1.53 26.68 0.92
N THR A 233 -1.84 27.29 2.05
CA THR A 233 -1.14 28.48 2.57
C THR A 233 -0.55 28.20 3.95
N LYS A 234 0.25 29.13 4.48
CA LYS A 234 0.84 28.97 5.82
C LYS A 234 -0.21 28.97 6.92
N GLU A 235 -1.33 29.67 6.72
CA GLU A 235 -2.45 29.74 7.66
C GLU A 235 -3.22 28.41 7.76
N ASP A 236 -3.08 27.52 6.77
CA ASP A 236 -3.67 26.19 6.80
C ASP A 236 -2.89 25.19 7.66
N ILE A 237 -1.68 25.55 8.09
CA ILE A 237 -0.73 24.65 8.73
C ILE A 237 -0.59 24.99 10.20
N ASP A 238 -1.03 24.07 11.05
CA ASP A 238 -0.66 24.00 12.45
C ASP A 238 0.36 22.86 12.64
N GLU A 239 1.49 23.13 13.29
CA GLU A 239 2.50 22.11 13.57
C GLU A 239 1.96 20.97 14.45
N ALA A 240 0.94 21.23 15.26
CA ALA A 240 0.27 20.20 16.06
C ALA A 240 -0.43 19.16 15.17
N ASP A 241 -1.03 19.59 14.06
CA ASP A 241 -1.70 18.69 13.11
C ASP A 241 -0.71 17.80 12.36
N LEU A 242 0.57 18.21 12.27
CA LEU A 242 1.62 17.48 11.56
C LEU A 242 2.33 16.43 12.42
N ILE A 243 2.10 16.41 13.74
CA ILE A 243 2.82 15.52 14.67
C ILE A 243 2.77 14.07 14.22
N PHE A 244 1.59 13.57 13.84
CA PHE A 244 1.42 12.17 13.47
C PHE A 244 1.82 11.85 12.04
N TYR A 245 2.09 12.84 11.18
CA TYR A 245 2.66 12.59 9.84
C TYR A 245 4.17 12.41 9.88
N ARG A 246 4.84 12.92 10.93
CA ARG A 246 6.28 12.75 11.11
C ARG A 246 6.53 11.58 12.07
N PRO A 247 7.38 10.60 11.71
CA PRO A 247 7.77 9.58 12.69
C PRO A 247 8.47 10.25 13.87
N PRO A 248 8.37 9.68 15.10
CA PRO A 248 9.22 10.13 16.19
C PRO A 248 10.69 10.09 15.78
N LYS A 249 11.50 11.05 16.24
CA LYS A 249 12.93 11.10 15.91
C LYS A 249 13.60 9.76 16.28
N VAL A 250 14.44 9.24 15.39
CA VAL A 250 15.12 7.94 15.55
C VAL A 250 15.85 7.84 16.89
N ASP A 251 16.58 8.88 17.30
CA ASP A 251 17.27 8.90 18.60
C ASP A 251 16.32 8.79 19.79
N LYS A 252 15.11 9.36 19.69
CA LYS A 252 14.09 9.24 20.73
C LYS A 252 13.54 7.82 20.79
N LEU A 253 13.30 7.17 19.64
CA LEU A 253 12.86 5.78 19.57
C LEU A 253 13.90 4.83 20.18
N LYS A 254 15.17 5.00 19.81
CA LYS A 254 16.30 4.25 20.36
C LYS A 254 16.41 4.43 21.87
N LYS A 255 16.34 5.67 22.38
CA LYS A 255 16.38 5.97 23.81
C LYS A 255 15.18 5.42 24.59
N SER A 256 14.00 5.35 23.97
CA SER A 256 12.83 4.76 24.62
C SER A 256 12.85 3.24 24.65
N GLY A 257 13.82 2.56 24.00
CA GLY A 257 13.87 1.11 23.95
C GLY A 257 12.66 0.48 23.24
N ILE A 258 12.06 1.21 22.30
CA ILE A 258 10.94 0.71 21.52
C ILE A 258 11.49 -0.17 20.41
N GLU A 259 11.01 -1.41 20.36
CA GLU A 259 11.31 -2.38 19.33
C GLU A 259 10.16 -2.53 18.34
N PHE A 260 10.52 -2.47 17.06
CA PHE A 260 9.61 -2.74 15.96
C PHE A 260 9.79 -4.18 15.48
N HIS A 261 8.70 -4.92 15.32
CA HIS A 261 8.68 -6.27 14.79
C HIS A 261 7.57 -6.49 13.76
N TRP A 262 7.87 -7.30 12.75
CA TRP A 262 6.91 -7.89 11.82
C TRP A 262 6.39 -9.19 12.40
N PHE A 263 5.08 -9.33 12.51
CA PHE A 263 4.49 -10.60 12.94
C PHE A 263 4.79 -11.72 11.92
N ALA A 264 4.84 -11.37 10.63
CA ALA A 264 5.22 -12.27 9.54
C ALA A 264 6.64 -12.86 9.63
N TYR A 265 7.53 -12.29 10.46
CA TYR A 265 8.82 -12.92 10.73
C TYR A 265 8.66 -14.18 11.58
N TYR A 266 7.73 -14.15 12.53
CA TYR A 266 7.52 -15.20 13.53
C TYR A 266 6.43 -16.19 13.12
N HIS A 267 5.48 -15.75 12.30
CA HIS A 267 4.35 -16.52 11.86
C HIS A 267 4.34 -16.65 10.33
N LYS A 268 4.06 -17.84 9.80
CA LYS A 268 4.03 -18.08 8.36
C LYS A 268 2.90 -17.28 7.73
N TRP A 269 3.24 -16.16 7.11
CA TRP A 269 2.24 -15.22 6.63
C TRP A 269 1.51 -15.72 5.37
N ILE A 270 0.21 -16.04 5.47
CA ILE A 270 -0.60 -16.44 4.32
C ILE A 270 -1.90 -15.63 4.38
N PRO A 271 -2.10 -14.63 3.49
CA PRO A 271 -3.25 -13.71 3.60
C PRO A 271 -4.62 -14.40 3.59
N GLN A 272 -4.74 -15.54 2.90
CA GLN A 272 -5.97 -16.32 2.87
C GLN A 272 -6.25 -17.02 4.21
N GLU A 273 -5.23 -17.52 4.90
CA GLU A 273 -5.37 -18.10 6.24
C GLU A 273 -5.73 -17.02 7.27
N ASN A 274 -5.11 -15.84 7.16
CA ASN A 274 -5.45 -14.68 7.99
C ASN A 274 -6.93 -14.27 7.82
N TYR A 275 -7.45 -14.35 6.59
CA TYR A 275 -8.87 -14.12 6.32
C TYR A 275 -9.76 -15.09 7.11
N TYR A 276 -9.55 -16.39 6.99
CA TYR A 276 -10.37 -17.38 7.68
C TYR A 276 -10.27 -17.24 9.21
N TYR A 277 -9.07 -16.97 9.72
CA TYR A 277 -8.86 -16.75 11.15
C TYR A 277 -9.65 -15.54 11.67
N ALA A 278 -9.63 -14.41 10.94
CA ALA A 278 -10.36 -13.21 11.33
C ALA A 278 -11.89 -13.39 11.26
N VAL A 279 -12.40 -14.13 10.28
CA VAL A 279 -13.83 -14.47 10.18
C VAL A 279 -14.28 -15.22 11.43
N GLU A 280 -13.51 -16.24 11.85
CA GLU A 280 -13.83 -17.07 12.99
C GLU A 280 -13.74 -16.33 14.33
N ASN A 281 -12.75 -15.45 14.49
CA ASN A 281 -12.39 -14.92 15.80
C ASN A 281 -12.81 -13.47 16.06
N THR A 282 -13.09 -12.67 15.03
CA THR A 282 -13.35 -11.23 15.20
C THR A 282 -14.63 -10.73 14.53
N GLY A 283 -15.41 -11.62 13.92
CA GLY A 283 -16.60 -11.25 13.16
C GLY A 283 -16.28 -10.47 11.89
N PHE A 284 -15.09 -10.68 11.30
CA PHE A 284 -14.74 -10.08 10.02
C PHE A 284 -15.66 -10.62 8.91
N GLU A 285 -16.10 -9.75 8.02
CA GLU A 285 -16.91 -10.09 6.86
C GLU A 285 -16.20 -9.66 5.57
N ALA A 286 -16.24 -10.53 4.56
CA ALA A 286 -15.82 -10.16 3.21
C ALA A 286 -16.78 -9.12 2.62
N ASN A 287 -16.37 -8.47 1.54
CA ASN A 287 -17.20 -7.51 0.81
C ASN A 287 -18.51 -8.19 0.35
N PRO A 288 -19.68 -7.72 0.81
CA PRO A 288 -20.97 -8.33 0.46
C PRO A 288 -21.32 -8.16 -1.03
N ASN A 289 -20.71 -7.19 -1.71
CA ASN A 289 -20.95 -6.92 -3.14
C ASN A 289 -20.05 -7.77 -4.07
N GLY A 290 -19.23 -8.67 -3.51
CA GLY A 290 -18.31 -9.51 -4.27
C GLY A 290 -16.89 -8.96 -4.29
N ARG A 291 -16.24 -8.99 -5.45
CA ARG A 291 -14.84 -8.55 -5.61
C ARG A 291 -14.72 -7.02 -5.50
N SER A 292 -13.54 -6.54 -5.14
CA SER A 292 -13.19 -5.12 -5.27
C SER A 292 -12.77 -4.78 -6.71
N GLU A 293 -13.00 -3.53 -7.15
CA GLU A 293 -12.52 -3.05 -8.45
C GLU A 293 -10.99 -3.17 -8.56
N GLY A 294 -10.49 -3.58 -9.73
CA GLY A 294 -9.06 -3.82 -9.97
C GLY A 294 -8.54 -5.18 -9.53
N THR A 295 -9.38 -6.06 -8.95
CA THR A 295 -8.97 -7.42 -8.54
C THR A 295 -10.16 -8.40 -8.50
N TYR A 296 -9.86 -9.68 -8.27
CA TYR A 296 -10.83 -10.74 -7.98
C TYR A 296 -11.03 -10.96 -6.47
N SER A 297 -10.15 -10.41 -5.62
CA SER A 297 -10.25 -10.53 -4.17
C SER A 297 -11.46 -9.78 -3.61
N LYS A 298 -11.99 -10.29 -2.49
CA LYS A 298 -13.16 -9.75 -1.77
C LYS A 298 -12.91 -9.45 -0.29
N TYR A 299 -11.70 -9.62 0.21
CA TYR A 299 -11.42 -9.59 1.67
C TYR A 299 -10.23 -8.72 2.08
N ALA A 300 -9.49 -8.16 1.13
CA ALA A 300 -8.36 -7.27 1.42
C ALA A 300 -8.79 -5.81 1.23
N SER A 301 -8.13 -4.89 1.95
CA SER A 301 -8.28 -3.42 1.80
C SER A 301 -9.72 -2.98 1.56
N LEU A 302 -10.59 -3.26 2.53
CA LEU A 302 -12.02 -2.97 2.46
C LEU A 302 -12.38 -1.69 3.23
N ASP A 303 -11.44 -1.10 3.94
CA ASP A 303 -11.67 -0.03 4.90
C ASP A 303 -11.86 1.33 4.26
N ASP A 304 -11.24 1.62 3.12
CA ASP A 304 -11.19 2.95 2.51
C ASP A 304 -11.88 3.00 1.13
N GLN A 305 -12.79 3.96 0.94
CA GLN A 305 -13.45 4.22 -0.34
C GLN A 305 -12.46 4.63 -1.44
N LEU A 306 -11.32 5.24 -1.10
CA LEU A 306 -10.34 5.75 -2.05
C LEU A 306 -9.23 4.75 -2.38
N ASP A 307 -9.19 3.58 -1.74
CA ASP A 307 -8.15 2.55 -1.91
C ASP A 307 -7.99 2.07 -3.35
N GLY A 308 -9.10 1.95 -4.10
CA GLY A 308 -9.07 1.57 -5.51
C GLY A 308 -8.20 2.50 -6.38
N PHE A 309 -8.13 3.78 -6.03
CA PHE A 309 -7.31 4.76 -6.75
C PHE A 309 -5.82 4.58 -6.47
N HIS A 310 -5.43 4.16 -5.26
CA HIS A 310 -4.03 3.86 -4.94
C HIS A 310 -3.48 2.79 -5.90
N TYR A 311 -4.22 1.69 -6.06
CA TYR A 311 -3.83 0.61 -6.97
C TYR A 311 -3.95 0.97 -8.45
N TYR A 312 -4.99 1.73 -8.83
CA TYR A 312 -5.12 2.20 -10.21
C TYR A 312 -3.96 3.14 -10.58
N LEU A 313 -3.54 4.02 -9.69
CA LEU A 313 -2.40 4.90 -9.91
C LEU A 313 -1.07 4.16 -9.93
N ALA A 314 -0.92 3.08 -9.14
CA ALA A 314 0.20 2.15 -9.30
C ALA A 314 0.22 1.53 -10.71
N PHE A 315 -0.95 1.15 -11.24
CA PHE A 315 -1.06 0.66 -12.61
C PHE A 315 -0.67 1.72 -13.65
N ILE A 316 -1.10 2.97 -13.47
CA ILE A 316 -0.66 4.09 -14.32
C ILE A 316 0.86 4.25 -14.32
N LYS A 317 1.49 4.23 -13.15
CA LYS A 317 2.92 4.49 -12.98
C LYS A 317 3.81 3.33 -13.42
N PHE A 318 3.39 2.10 -13.12
CA PHE A 318 4.25 0.91 -13.18
C PHE A 318 3.72 -0.20 -14.09
N GLY A 319 2.52 -0.04 -14.66
CA GLY A 319 1.86 -1.08 -15.46
C GLY A 319 1.43 -2.31 -14.65
N ILE A 320 1.41 -2.21 -13.31
CA ILE A 320 0.98 -3.26 -12.38
C ILE A 320 -0.09 -2.71 -11.44
N GLY A 321 -1.22 -3.40 -11.36
CA GLY A 321 -2.34 -3.04 -10.48
C GLY A 321 -2.47 -3.95 -9.26
N ARG A 322 -3.64 -3.89 -8.64
CA ARG A 322 -3.99 -4.71 -7.47
C ARG A 322 -4.00 -6.20 -7.81
N CYS A 323 -4.63 -6.58 -8.93
CA CYS A 323 -4.71 -7.97 -9.35
C CYS A 323 -3.32 -8.59 -9.57
N THR A 324 -2.34 -7.85 -10.12
CA THR A 324 -0.95 -8.36 -10.19
C THR A 324 -0.39 -8.66 -8.81
N SER A 325 -0.62 -7.79 -7.82
CA SER A 325 -0.12 -8.01 -6.45
C SER A 325 -0.80 -9.20 -5.76
N ASP A 326 -2.13 -9.32 -5.94
CA ASP A 326 -2.94 -10.41 -5.39
C ASP A 326 -2.55 -11.76 -6.03
N ALA A 327 -2.62 -11.84 -7.36
CA ALA A 327 -2.28 -13.05 -8.10
C ALA A 327 -0.82 -13.46 -7.89
N ALA A 328 0.12 -12.51 -7.82
CA ALA A 328 1.53 -12.88 -7.65
C ALA A 328 1.80 -13.56 -6.31
N HIS A 329 1.14 -13.14 -5.22
CA HIS A 329 1.32 -13.82 -3.93
C HIS A 329 0.55 -15.14 -3.89
N GLU A 330 -0.68 -15.21 -4.41
CA GLU A 330 -1.43 -16.47 -4.42
C GLU A 330 -0.78 -17.55 -5.28
N VAL A 331 -0.11 -17.18 -6.38
CA VAL A 331 0.75 -18.10 -7.15
C VAL A 331 1.92 -18.59 -6.32
N ARG A 332 2.60 -17.69 -5.58
CA ARG A 332 3.68 -18.08 -4.66
C ARG A 332 3.15 -19.03 -3.58
N ASP A 333 1.95 -18.76 -3.10
CA ASP A 333 1.32 -19.51 -2.03
C ASP A 333 0.81 -20.88 -2.47
N GLY A 334 0.64 -21.10 -3.78
CA GLY A 334 0.15 -22.34 -4.36
C GLY A 334 -1.38 -22.42 -4.37
N HIS A 335 -2.08 -21.30 -4.16
CA HIS A 335 -3.54 -21.24 -4.19
C HIS A 335 -4.09 -21.18 -5.62
N ILE A 336 -3.32 -20.63 -6.55
CA ILE A 336 -3.61 -20.60 -7.99
C ILE A 336 -2.35 -20.94 -8.79
N THR A 337 -2.52 -21.43 -10.02
CA THR A 337 -1.40 -21.60 -10.95
C THR A 337 -0.98 -20.27 -11.55
N ARG A 338 0.22 -20.23 -12.15
CA ARG A 338 0.69 -19.02 -12.85
C ARG A 338 -0.25 -18.67 -14.01
N GLU A 339 -0.74 -19.66 -14.74
CA GLU A 339 -1.65 -19.50 -15.89
C GLU A 339 -2.99 -18.87 -15.47
N GLU A 340 -3.53 -19.32 -14.34
CA GLU A 340 -4.70 -18.70 -13.70
C GLU A 340 -4.40 -17.25 -13.32
N GLY A 341 -3.24 -17.01 -12.68
CA GLY A 341 -2.79 -15.67 -12.32
C GLY A 341 -2.68 -14.73 -13.52
N VAL A 342 -2.10 -15.18 -14.63
CA VAL A 342 -2.00 -14.42 -15.89
C VAL A 342 -3.38 -14.07 -16.43
N SER A 343 -4.31 -15.01 -16.40
CA SER A 343 -5.69 -14.82 -16.86
C SER A 343 -6.44 -13.80 -15.99
N LEU A 344 -6.24 -13.85 -14.66
CA LEU A 344 -6.81 -12.89 -13.72
C LEU A 344 -6.24 -11.48 -13.93
N VAL A 345 -4.92 -11.35 -14.07
CA VAL A 345 -4.27 -10.07 -14.37
C VAL A 345 -4.81 -9.49 -15.68
N LYS A 346 -4.91 -10.29 -16.75
CA LYS A 346 -5.49 -9.83 -18.03
C LYS A 346 -6.91 -9.28 -17.87
N ARG A 347 -7.69 -9.87 -16.96
CA ARG A 347 -9.10 -9.54 -16.76
C ARG A 347 -9.33 -8.31 -15.88
N TYR A 348 -8.53 -8.13 -14.83
CA TYR A 348 -8.85 -7.19 -13.75
C TYR A 348 -7.83 -6.07 -13.53
N ASP A 349 -6.55 -6.27 -13.85
CA ASP A 349 -5.58 -5.17 -13.69
C ASP A 349 -5.97 -4.02 -14.62
N GLY A 350 -5.83 -2.78 -14.13
CA GLY A 350 -6.19 -1.59 -14.90
C GLY A 350 -7.69 -1.33 -15.05
N GLU A 351 -8.56 -2.12 -14.40
CA GLU A 351 -9.95 -1.73 -14.18
C GLU A 351 -10.00 -0.39 -13.42
N PHE A 352 -10.78 0.55 -13.95
CA PHE A 352 -10.94 1.86 -13.34
C PHE A 352 -11.91 1.78 -12.15
N PRO A 353 -11.53 2.31 -10.96
CA PRO A 353 -12.40 2.29 -9.78
C PRO A 353 -13.54 3.31 -9.92
N ARG A 354 -14.71 2.88 -10.41
CA ARG A 354 -15.86 3.73 -10.70
C ARG A 354 -16.70 4.00 -9.47
N GLU A 355 -16.81 3.05 -8.55
CA GLU A 355 -17.78 3.09 -7.45
C GLU A 355 -17.65 4.37 -6.62
N TRP A 356 -16.41 4.74 -6.30
CA TRP A 356 -16.09 5.89 -5.44
C TRP A 356 -15.45 7.06 -6.18
N PHE A 357 -15.52 7.11 -7.51
CA PHE A 357 -14.85 8.15 -8.28
C PHE A 357 -15.33 9.55 -7.96
N LYS A 358 -16.64 9.74 -7.80
CA LYS A 358 -17.18 11.04 -7.38
C LYS A 358 -16.66 11.43 -5.99
N VAL A 359 -16.60 10.48 -5.05
CA VAL A 359 -16.06 10.75 -3.71
C VAL A 359 -14.59 11.12 -3.78
N PHE A 360 -13.78 10.47 -4.63
CA PHE A 360 -12.38 10.84 -4.84
C PHE A 360 -12.22 12.27 -5.36
N LEU A 361 -12.99 12.66 -6.38
CA LEU A 361 -12.98 14.02 -6.93
C LEU A 361 -13.41 15.05 -5.89
N ASP A 362 -14.53 14.79 -5.21
CA ASP A 362 -15.08 15.65 -4.17
C ASP A 362 -14.13 15.75 -2.97
N TYR A 363 -13.43 14.66 -2.61
CA TYR A 363 -12.46 14.64 -1.52
C TYR A 363 -11.26 15.52 -1.85
N LEU A 364 -10.69 15.41 -3.05
CA LEU A 364 -9.52 16.19 -3.44
C LEU A 364 -9.85 17.62 -3.91
N ASP A 365 -11.13 17.96 -4.06
CA ASP A 365 -11.59 19.24 -4.61
C ASP A 365 -11.02 19.49 -6.02
N ILE A 366 -11.18 18.48 -6.89
CA ILE A 366 -10.72 18.51 -8.28
C ILE A 366 -11.84 18.12 -9.25
N SER A 367 -11.78 18.65 -10.47
CA SER A 367 -12.64 18.21 -11.55
C SER A 367 -12.16 16.88 -12.14
N GLU A 368 -13.05 16.18 -12.83
CA GLU A 368 -12.68 14.99 -13.61
C GLU A 368 -11.61 15.32 -14.67
N GLU A 369 -11.68 16.49 -15.29
CA GLU A 369 -10.63 16.94 -16.23
C GLU A 369 -9.27 16.97 -15.52
N GLN A 370 -9.17 17.62 -14.36
CA GLN A 370 -7.94 17.68 -13.57
C GLN A 370 -7.42 16.29 -13.20
N PHE A 371 -8.31 15.37 -12.83
CA PHE A 371 -7.93 13.99 -12.58
C PHE A 371 -7.23 13.36 -13.78
N TRP A 372 -7.87 13.38 -14.96
CA TRP A 372 -7.31 12.79 -16.16
C TRP A 372 -6.01 13.47 -16.60
N MET A 373 -5.93 14.79 -16.47
CA MET A 373 -4.71 15.55 -16.75
C MET A 373 -3.55 15.10 -15.85
N THR A 374 -3.79 14.97 -14.56
CA THR A 374 -2.78 14.58 -13.57
C THR A 374 -2.28 13.17 -13.81
N ILE A 375 -3.17 12.16 -13.94
CA ILE A 375 -2.69 10.78 -14.08
C ILE A 375 -1.92 10.55 -15.39
N ASN A 376 -2.26 11.27 -16.46
CA ASN A 376 -1.57 11.12 -17.74
C ASN A 376 -0.11 11.62 -17.68
N LYS A 377 0.21 12.55 -16.78
CA LYS A 377 1.59 12.97 -16.49
C LYS A 377 2.47 11.80 -16.03
N PHE A 378 1.87 10.82 -15.36
CA PHE A 378 2.57 9.67 -14.78
C PHE A 378 2.64 8.46 -15.72
N ARG A 379 2.10 8.57 -16.94
CA ARG A 379 2.22 7.51 -17.95
C ARG A 379 3.58 7.56 -18.62
N SER A 380 4.49 6.70 -18.18
CA SER A 380 5.79 6.57 -18.83
C SER A 380 5.65 6.11 -20.28
N PRO A 381 6.31 6.76 -21.25
CA PRO A 381 6.38 6.27 -22.62
C PRO A 381 7.14 4.94 -22.70
N ARG A 382 7.88 4.53 -21.66
CA ARG A 382 8.49 3.19 -21.58
C ARG A 382 7.45 2.08 -21.36
N ILE A 383 6.37 2.39 -20.65
CA ILE A 383 5.32 1.44 -20.27
C ILE A 383 4.10 1.56 -21.18
N TRP A 384 3.79 2.78 -21.62
CA TRP A 384 2.56 3.11 -22.32
C TRP A 384 2.82 3.47 -23.79
N LYS A 385 1.89 3.06 -24.65
CA LYS A 385 1.77 3.53 -26.02
C LYS A 385 0.33 3.97 -26.28
N ARG A 386 0.18 4.90 -27.22
CA ARG A 386 -1.13 5.37 -27.66
C ARG A 386 -1.48 4.76 -29.02
N VAL A 387 -2.61 4.08 -29.10
CA VAL A 387 -3.10 3.43 -30.33
C VAL A 387 -4.54 3.86 -30.54
N ASN A 388 -4.84 4.51 -31.68
CA ASN A 388 -6.18 5.00 -32.01
C ASN A 388 -6.83 5.88 -30.91
N GLY A 389 -6.01 6.68 -30.23
CA GLY A 389 -6.45 7.57 -29.15
C GLY A 389 -6.52 6.91 -27.77
N GLU A 390 -6.31 5.59 -27.66
CA GLU A 390 -6.39 4.80 -26.43
C GLU A 390 -5.01 4.47 -25.86
N TRP A 391 -4.92 4.39 -24.53
CA TRP A 391 -3.73 3.95 -23.83
C TRP A 391 -3.64 2.42 -23.78
N ARG A 392 -2.48 1.89 -24.16
CA ARG A 392 -2.17 0.45 -24.08
C ARG A 392 -0.80 0.25 -23.46
N LEU A 393 -0.66 -0.81 -22.68
CA LEU A 393 0.66 -1.26 -22.23
C LEU A 393 1.50 -1.66 -23.46
N LYS A 394 2.79 -1.37 -23.41
CA LYS A 394 3.76 -1.83 -24.42
C LYS A 394 4.06 -3.32 -24.27
N SER A 395 4.04 -3.82 -23.03
CA SER A 395 4.28 -5.21 -22.67
C SER A 395 3.47 -5.56 -21.43
N ALA A 396 2.82 -6.72 -21.43
CA ALA A 396 2.10 -7.25 -20.30
C ALA A 396 2.37 -8.75 -20.11
N VAL A 397 2.13 -9.27 -18.91
CA VAL A 397 2.46 -10.66 -18.56
C VAL A 397 1.75 -11.69 -19.45
N TYR A 398 0.55 -11.35 -19.94
CA TYR A 398 -0.27 -12.19 -20.83
C TYR A 398 0.11 -12.08 -22.31
N ASP A 399 1.09 -11.25 -22.68
CA ASP A 399 1.59 -11.16 -24.06
C ASP A 399 2.69 -12.21 -24.34
N LEU A 400 3.30 -12.78 -23.29
CA LEU A 400 4.46 -13.68 -23.38
C LEU A 400 4.17 -15.05 -24.00
N ASP A 401 2.91 -15.48 -24.03
CA ASP A 401 2.52 -16.81 -24.54
C ASP A 401 2.16 -16.80 -26.04
N GLY A 402 2.29 -15.67 -26.74
CA GLY A 402 2.04 -15.56 -28.19
C GLY A 402 0.57 -15.78 -28.62
N THR A 403 -0.34 -16.05 -27.67
CA THR A 403 -1.76 -16.32 -27.88
C THR A 403 -2.63 -15.04 -27.89
N SER A 404 -2.08 -13.92 -27.42
CA SER A 404 -2.82 -12.67 -27.26
C SER A 404 -2.69 -11.78 -28.51
N LYS A 405 -3.64 -11.90 -29.45
CA LYS A 405 -3.82 -10.88 -30.51
C LYS A 405 -4.61 -9.65 -30.01
N GLU A 406 -5.27 -9.77 -28.86
CA GLU A 406 -6.08 -8.72 -28.25
C GLU A 406 -5.47 -8.28 -26.91
N VAL A 407 -4.77 -7.15 -26.95
CA VAL A 407 -4.33 -6.41 -25.76
C VAL A 407 -5.57 -5.73 -25.15
N PRO A 408 -5.87 -5.92 -23.86
CA PRO A 408 -6.96 -5.21 -23.18
C PRO A 408 -6.86 -3.71 -23.43
N ILE A 409 -7.98 -3.10 -23.84
CA ILE A 409 -8.10 -1.66 -23.89
C ILE A 409 -8.27 -1.21 -22.45
N TYR A 410 -7.20 -0.65 -21.88
CA TYR A 410 -7.27 0.03 -20.60
C TYR A 410 -7.97 1.35 -20.84
N ALA A 411 -9.29 1.30 -20.74
CA ALA A 411 -10.14 2.45 -20.89
C ALA A 411 -9.73 3.47 -19.82
N SER A 412 -8.82 4.38 -20.18
CA SER A 412 -9.08 5.77 -19.90
C SER A 412 -10.38 6.07 -20.66
N SER A 413 -11.53 5.72 -20.07
CA SER A 413 -12.82 6.21 -20.53
C SER A 413 -12.85 7.69 -20.17
N ILE A 414 -12.00 8.44 -20.84
CA ILE A 414 -12.16 9.86 -21.04
C ILE A 414 -13.49 9.92 -21.78
N PRO A 415 -14.55 10.49 -21.16
CA PRO A 415 -15.80 10.71 -21.86
C PRO A 415 -15.51 11.35 -23.22
N ALA A 416 -16.30 11.05 -24.24
CA ALA A 416 -15.98 11.46 -25.62
C ALA A 416 -15.69 12.97 -25.72
N GLU A 417 -16.35 13.78 -24.90
CA GLU A 417 -16.13 15.22 -24.72
C GLU A 417 -14.70 15.61 -24.26
N ASN A 418 -14.03 14.77 -23.48
CA ASN A 418 -12.71 15.06 -22.90
C ASN A 418 -11.54 14.51 -23.74
N LYS A 419 -11.81 13.72 -24.80
CA LYS A 419 -10.77 13.14 -25.68
C LYS A 419 -9.92 14.20 -26.37
N ALA A 420 -10.52 15.34 -26.72
CA ALA A 420 -9.82 16.47 -27.34
C ALA A 420 -8.82 17.15 -26.39
N ILE A 421 -9.12 17.20 -25.09
CA ILE A 421 -8.26 17.78 -24.06
C ILE A 421 -7.05 16.88 -23.82
N ALA A 422 -7.26 15.57 -23.69
CA ALA A 422 -6.16 14.61 -23.52
C ALA A 422 -5.23 14.51 -24.74
N ASN A 423 -5.75 14.74 -25.96
CA ASN A 423 -4.93 14.86 -27.18
C ASN A 423 -3.96 16.04 -27.14
N LYS A 424 -4.36 17.19 -26.57
CA LYS A 424 -3.51 18.40 -26.49
C LYS A 424 -2.45 18.33 -25.39
N LEU A 425 -2.62 17.47 -24.39
CA LEU A 425 -1.82 17.48 -23.17
C LEU A 425 -0.67 16.48 -23.14
N TYR A 426 -0.81 15.33 -23.82
CA TYR A 426 0.27 14.34 -23.88
C TYR A 426 1.52 14.87 -24.60
N ASP A 427 1.33 15.74 -25.60
CA ASP A 427 2.41 16.34 -26.39
C ASP A 427 3.27 17.35 -25.60
N LYS A 428 2.99 17.55 -24.30
CA LYS A 428 3.67 18.54 -23.44
C LYS A 428 4.28 17.97 -22.16
N SER A 429 4.17 16.68 -21.86
CA SER A 429 4.70 16.12 -20.61
C SER A 429 6.15 15.64 -20.75
N LYS A 430 7.11 16.55 -20.52
CA LYS A 430 8.57 16.30 -20.45
C LYS A 430 9.02 15.57 -19.17
N VAL A 431 8.30 14.54 -18.73
CA VAL A 431 8.63 13.84 -17.46
C VAL A 431 9.78 12.83 -17.64
N TYR A 432 10.03 12.39 -18.87
CA TYR A 432 10.99 11.31 -19.17
C TYR A 432 12.07 11.72 -20.18
N ASP A 433 12.15 13.02 -20.53
CA ASP A 433 13.15 13.56 -21.46
C ASP A 433 14.41 14.02 -20.70
N GLU A 434 15.04 13.12 -19.97
CA GLU A 434 16.45 13.27 -19.53
C GLU A 434 17.10 11.87 -19.60
N GLU A 435 17.54 11.51 -20.82
CA GLU A 435 18.61 10.53 -21.07
C GLU A 435 19.77 11.24 -21.77
#